data_AF-J2G3G6-F1
#
_entry.id   AF-J2G3G6-F1
#
_cell.length_a   1.000
_cell.length_b   1.000
_cell.length_c   1.000
_cell.angle_alpha   90.00
_cell.angle_beta   90.00
_cell.angle_gamma   90.00
#
_symmetry.space_group_name_H-M   'P 1'
#
loop_
_entity.id
_entity.type
_entity.pdbx_description
1 polymer ?
#
loop_
_entity_poly.entity_id
_entity_poly.type
_entity_poly.pdbx_seq_one_letter_code
_entity_poly.pdbx_strand_id
1 'polypeptide(L)'
;MDDGWIHHGKVRAREENGELTLVVDGLTTQAKYYKPLIYEFFRKVWRGSRPAWGEFSVEIGMEFVGEPPWMDLDNLAKALLDAIKGYAFHDDAQVARLLVERRPAERERIVIVVRKLETRFLRSTLEG
;
A
#
# COMPACT_ATOMS: atom_id res chain seq x y z
N MET A 1 6.53 -23.15 -5.35
CA MET A 1 5.21 -22.79 -4.81
C MET A 1 5.17 -21.28 -4.87
N ASP A 2 4.18 -20.70 -5.54
CA ASP A 2 4.07 -19.24 -5.57
C ASP A 2 3.63 -18.83 -4.17
N ASP A 3 4.44 -18.05 -3.44
CA ASP A 3 4.24 -17.65 -2.03
C ASP A 3 3.01 -16.74 -1.83
N GLY A 4 1.95 -16.91 -2.62
CA GLY A 4 0.73 -16.10 -2.67
C GLY A 4 0.87 -14.81 -3.48
N TRP A 5 2.00 -14.59 -4.15
CA TRP A 5 2.25 -13.36 -4.90
C TRP A 5 1.70 -13.39 -6.32
N ILE A 6 0.89 -12.39 -6.65
CA ILE A 6 0.43 -12.12 -8.01
C ILE A 6 1.34 -11.04 -8.61
N HIS A 7 1.90 -11.29 -9.79
CA HIS A 7 2.88 -10.41 -10.44
C HIS A 7 2.37 -9.90 -11.80
N HIS A 8 2.65 -8.62 -12.12
CA HIS A 8 2.51 -8.05 -13.46
C HIS A 8 3.47 -6.87 -13.66
N GLY A 9 4.39 -7.01 -14.60
CA GLY A 9 5.41 -5.99 -14.85
C GLY A 9 6.26 -5.71 -13.61
N LYS A 10 6.27 -4.44 -13.17
CA LYS A 10 7.00 -4.00 -11.96
C LYS A 10 6.20 -4.17 -10.67
N VAL A 11 4.94 -4.58 -10.76
CA VAL A 11 4.02 -4.60 -9.62
C VAL A 11 3.77 -6.04 -9.20
N ARG A 12 3.81 -6.29 -7.90
CA ARG A 12 3.37 -7.54 -7.31
C ARG A 12 2.61 -7.29 -6.04
N ALA A 13 1.61 -8.12 -5.76
CA ALA A 13 0.87 -8.04 -4.53
C ALA A 13 0.55 -9.42 -3.97
N ARG A 14 0.37 -9.48 -2.66
CA ARG A 14 -0.12 -10.65 -1.93
C ARG A 14 -1.12 -10.19 -0.89
N GLU A 15 -2.08 -11.04 -0.61
CA GLU A 15 -2.95 -10.90 0.54
C GLU A 15 -2.77 -12.08 1.48
N GLU A 16 -2.55 -11.79 2.76
CA GLU A 16 -2.33 -12.80 3.79
C GLU A 16 -2.81 -12.26 5.14
N ASN A 17 -3.56 -13.06 5.91
CA ASN A 17 -4.05 -12.68 7.25
C ASN A 17 -4.77 -11.31 7.31
N GLY A 18 -5.49 -10.92 6.25
CA GLY A 18 -6.19 -9.64 6.17
C GLY A 18 -5.29 -8.43 5.92
N GLU A 19 -4.02 -8.67 5.57
CA GLU A 19 -3.04 -7.69 5.12
C GLU A 19 -2.85 -7.78 3.61
N LEU A 20 -2.99 -6.64 2.93
CA LEU A 20 -2.61 -6.49 1.53
C LEU A 20 -1.22 -5.88 1.46
N THR A 21 -0.25 -6.64 0.94
CA THR A 21 1.10 -6.16 0.65
C THR A 21 1.24 -5.94 -0.85
N LEU A 22 1.64 -4.74 -1.26
CA LEU A 22 1.90 -4.34 -2.64
C LEU A 22 3.35 -3.87 -2.75
N VAL A 23 4.07 -4.35 -3.76
CA VAL A 23 5.45 -3.98 -4.04
C VAL A 23 5.56 -3.49 -5.48
N VAL A 24 6.22 -2.35 -5.68
CA VAL A 24 6.60 -1.83 -6.98
C VAL A 24 8.13 -1.78 -7.07
N ASP A 25 8.70 -2.52 -8.01
CA ASP A 25 10.15 -2.56 -8.22
C ASP A 25 10.66 -1.30 -8.96
N GLY A 26 11.74 -0.73 -8.43
CA GLY A 26 12.40 0.48 -8.91
C GLY A 26 11.85 1.76 -8.28
N LEU A 27 12.74 2.73 -8.04
CA LEU A 27 12.37 4.08 -7.62
C LEU A 27 12.35 5.04 -8.81
N THR A 28 11.50 6.06 -8.68
CA THR A 28 11.52 7.24 -9.53
C THR A 28 11.12 8.46 -8.72
N THR A 29 11.68 9.61 -9.07
CA THR A 29 11.32 10.93 -8.50
C THR A 29 9.97 11.42 -9.00
N GLN A 30 9.39 10.80 -10.03
CA GLN A 30 8.09 11.16 -10.58
C GLN A 30 6.96 10.38 -9.90
N ALA A 31 6.40 10.89 -8.80
CA ALA A 31 5.31 10.23 -8.07
C ALA A 31 4.10 9.81 -8.94
N LYS A 32 3.78 10.59 -9.99
CA LYS A 32 2.71 10.28 -10.95
C LYS A 32 2.93 8.98 -11.75
N TYR A 33 4.15 8.46 -11.80
CA TYR A 33 4.51 7.24 -12.52
C TYR A 33 3.86 5.98 -11.93
N TYR A 34 3.66 5.95 -10.60
CA TYR A 34 3.18 4.74 -9.92
C TYR A 34 1.70 4.46 -10.17
N LYS A 35 0.87 5.51 -10.28
CA LYS A 35 -0.58 5.38 -10.46
C LYS A 35 -0.99 4.49 -11.64
N PRO A 36 -0.52 4.70 -12.89
CA PRO A 36 -0.92 3.86 -14.02
C PRO A 36 -0.47 2.40 -13.87
N LEU A 37 0.70 2.14 -13.27
CA LEU A 37 1.20 0.78 -13.04
C LEU A 37 0.31 0.01 -12.07
N ILE A 38 0.01 0.63 -10.93
CA ILE A 38 -0.82 0.04 -9.87
C ILE A 38 -2.26 -0.13 -10.38
N TYR A 39 -2.79 0.88 -11.08
CA TYR A 39 -4.11 0.80 -11.70
C TYR A 39 -4.23 -0.36 -12.68
N GLU A 40 -3.25 -0.51 -13.57
CA GLU A 40 -3.24 -1.60 -14.53
C GLU A 40 -3.20 -2.97 -13.84
N PHE A 41 -2.33 -3.12 -12.84
CA PHE A 41 -2.22 -4.33 -12.04
C PHE A 41 -3.56 -4.72 -11.41
N PHE A 42 -4.18 -3.80 -10.66
CA PHE A 42 -5.44 -4.10 -9.97
C PHE A 42 -6.60 -4.35 -10.94
N ARG A 43 -6.65 -3.59 -12.03
CA ARG A 43 -7.72 -3.74 -13.02
C ARG A 43 -7.62 -5.04 -13.80
N LYS A 44 -6.43 -5.43 -14.26
CA LYS A 44 -6.27 -6.55 -15.20
C LYS A 44 -5.93 -7.86 -14.51
N VAL A 45 -5.13 -7.82 -13.44
CA VAL A 45 -4.44 -9.00 -12.93
C VAL A 45 -4.88 -9.39 -11.52
N TRP A 46 -5.12 -8.42 -10.63
CA TRP A 46 -5.50 -8.72 -9.25
C TRP A 46 -6.82 -9.49 -9.16
N ARG A 47 -6.84 -10.56 -8.37
CA ARG A 47 -8.01 -11.40 -8.08
C ARG A 47 -8.23 -11.66 -6.58
N GLY A 48 -7.45 -11.01 -5.72
CA GLY A 48 -7.64 -11.06 -4.28
C GLY A 48 -8.82 -10.21 -3.83
N SER A 49 -8.78 -9.70 -2.60
CA SER A 49 -9.89 -8.97 -2.02
C SER A 49 -10.25 -7.70 -2.79
N ARG A 50 -11.52 -7.35 -2.61
CA ARG A 50 -12.13 -6.11 -3.07
C ARG A 50 -12.14 -5.08 -1.93
N PRO A 51 -12.30 -3.79 -2.24
CA PRO A 51 -12.40 -2.76 -1.22
C PRO A 51 -13.46 -3.09 -0.16
N ALA A 52 -13.17 -2.73 1.08
CA ALA A 52 -14.09 -2.92 2.19
C ALA A 52 -14.30 -1.63 2.98
N TRP A 53 -15.45 -1.56 3.66
CA TRP A 53 -15.74 -0.52 4.65
C TRP A 53 -14.97 -0.76 5.96
N GLY A 54 -14.73 0.34 6.69
CA GLY A 54 -14.00 0.35 7.97
C GLY A 54 -12.80 1.30 7.93
N GLU A 55 -12.04 1.32 9.04
CA GLU A 55 -10.80 2.09 9.16
C GLU A 55 -9.60 1.23 8.74
N PHE A 56 -8.58 1.87 8.16
CA PHE A 56 -7.39 1.20 7.66
C PHE A 56 -6.12 1.89 8.16
N SER A 57 -5.07 1.09 8.31
CA SER A 57 -3.69 1.54 8.42
C SER A 57 -2.99 1.32 7.10
N VAL A 58 -2.28 2.33 6.63
CA VAL A 58 -1.43 2.25 5.43
C VAL A 58 0.00 2.58 5.82
N GLU A 59 0.92 1.67 5.51
CA GLU A 59 2.36 1.90 5.63
C GLU A 59 2.98 1.95 4.23
N ILE A 60 3.81 2.96 3.99
CA ILE A 60 4.53 3.16 2.74
C ILE A 60 6.03 3.23 3.04
N GLY A 61 6.76 2.23 2.58
CA GLY A 61 8.22 2.21 2.61
C GLY A 61 8.79 2.57 1.24
N MET A 62 9.56 3.66 1.19
CA MET A 62 10.43 3.97 0.05
C MET A 62 11.80 3.34 0.30
N GLU A 63 12.01 2.15 -0.27
CA GLU A 63 13.25 1.39 -0.16
C GLU A 63 14.29 1.92 -1.15
N PHE A 64 15.46 2.35 -0.68
CA PHE A 64 16.53 2.90 -1.51
C PHE A 64 17.88 2.20 -1.26
N VAL A 65 18.75 2.22 -2.27
CA VAL A 65 20.12 1.71 -2.18
C VAL A 65 21.09 2.89 -2.17
N GLY A 66 22.02 2.91 -1.21
CA GLY A 66 22.99 4.00 -1.10
C GLY A 66 22.37 5.26 -0.50
N GLU A 67 22.43 6.38 -1.21
CA GLU A 67 21.86 7.66 -0.76
C GLU A 67 20.38 7.79 -1.16
N PRO A 68 19.51 8.29 -0.28
CA PRO A 68 18.10 8.44 -0.59
C PRO A 68 17.89 9.50 -1.68
N PRO A 69 17.02 9.26 -2.68
CA PRO A 69 16.69 10.28 -3.66
C PRO A 69 16.01 11.48 -3.00
N TRP A 70 16.32 12.68 -3.51
CA TRP A 70 15.62 13.89 -3.12
C TRP A 70 14.21 13.87 -3.71
N MET A 71 13.24 13.51 -2.87
CA MET A 71 11.84 13.33 -3.23
C MET A 71 10.96 13.69 -2.04
N ASP A 72 9.82 14.30 -2.29
CA ASP A 72 8.86 14.59 -1.23
C ASP A 72 8.03 13.34 -0.88
N LEU A 73 8.06 12.95 0.39
CA LEU A 73 7.32 11.79 0.87
C LEU A 73 5.81 12.05 0.86
N ASP A 74 5.38 13.31 1.05
CA ASP A 74 3.96 13.64 1.08
C ASP A 74 3.30 13.44 -0.30
N ASN A 75 3.98 13.86 -1.37
CA ASN A 75 3.53 13.76 -2.75
C ASN A 75 3.60 12.33 -3.23
N LEU A 76 4.66 11.60 -2.83
CA LEU A 76 4.75 10.16 -3.06
C LEU A 76 3.56 9.46 -2.40
N ALA A 77 3.32 9.68 -1.11
CA ALA A 77 2.23 9.05 -0.38
C ALA A 77 0.86 9.42 -0.97
N LYS A 78 0.64 10.70 -1.32
CA LYS A 78 -0.60 11.15 -1.97
C LYS A 78 -0.86 10.42 -3.29
N ALA A 79 0.17 10.28 -4.13
CA ALA A 79 0.04 9.57 -5.41
C ALA A 79 -0.21 8.07 -5.24
N LEU A 80 0.41 7.45 -4.24
CA LEU A 80 0.24 6.01 -3.95
C LEU A 80 -1.11 5.70 -3.32
N LEU A 81 -1.59 6.52 -2.37
CA LEU A 81 -2.94 6.42 -1.82
C LEU A 81 -4.01 6.51 -2.92
N ASP A 82 -3.88 7.51 -3.80
CA ASP A 82 -4.78 7.68 -4.92
C ASP A 82 -4.71 6.52 -5.94
N ALA A 83 -3.59 5.80 -6.01
CA ALA A 83 -3.42 4.64 -6.87
C ALA A 83 -4.08 3.37 -6.31
N ILE A 84 -4.12 3.21 -4.99
CA ILE A 84 -4.71 2.03 -4.32
C ILE A 84 -6.17 2.25 -3.89
N LYS A 85 -6.63 3.51 -3.85
CA LYS A 85 -8.04 3.87 -3.62
C LYS A 85 -8.95 3.21 -4.67
N GLY A 86 -10.10 2.74 -4.22
CA GLY A 86 -11.04 1.96 -5.02
C GLY A 86 -10.62 0.50 -5.24
N TYR A 87 -9.44 0.10 -4.73
CA TYR A 87 -8.95 -1.29 -4.77
C TYR A 87 -8.68 -1.86 -3.37
N ALA A 88 -7.94 -1.14 -2.52
CA ALA A 88 -7.66 -1.55 -1.14
C ALA A 88 -8.78 -1.10 -0.17
N PHE A 89 -9.33 0.10 -0.37
CA PHE A 89 -10.42 0.72 0.39
C PHE A 89 -11.24 1.61 -0.56
N HIS A 90 -12.46 2.00 -0.17
CA HIS A 90 -13.33 2.80 -1.04
C HIS A 90 -12.90 4.26 -1.12
N ASP A 91 -12.48 4.85 0.00
CA ASP A 91 -12.16 6.28 0.10
C ASP A 91 -10.94 6.54 1.00
N ASP A 92 -10.18 7.60 0.72
CA ASP A 92 -9.01 8.01 1.51
C ASP A 92 -9.40 8.40 2.95
N ALA A 93 -10.64 8.84 3.18
CA ALA A 93 -11.18 9.10 4.51
C ALA A 93 -11.23 7.85 5.42
N GLN A 94 -11.10 6.66 4.85
CA GLN A 94 -11.01 5.41 5.59
C GLN A 94 -9.60 5.15 6.16
N VAL A 95 -8.59 5.90 5.75
CA VAL A 95 -7.22 5.76 6.27
C VAL A 95 -7.10 6.50 7.59
N ALA A 96 -7.17 5.76 8.69
CA ALA A 96 -7.07 6.32 10.05
C ALA A 96 -5.60 6.40 10.55
N ARG A 97 -4.68 5.64 9.93
CA ARG A 97 -3.25 5.67 10.23
C ARG A 97 -2.44 5.63 8.94
N LEU A 98 -1.48 6.54 8.81
CA LEU A 98 -0.57 6.61 7.69
C LEU A 98 0.87 6.74 8.21
N LEU A 99 1.73 5.81 7.80
CA LEU A 99 3.18 5.89 8.00
C LEU A 99 3.85 5.94 6.64
N VAL A 100 4.75 6.90 6.46
CA VAL A 100 5.52 7.06 5.22
C VAL A 100 6.97 7.29 5.60
N GLU A 101 7.87 6.45 5.12
CA GLU A 101 9.28 6.57 5.49
C GLU A 101 10.23 6.12 4.37
N ARG A 102 11.46 6.63 4.45
CA ARG A 102 12.58 6.17 3.63
C ARG A 102 13.30 5.06 4.41
N ARG A 103 13.55 3.92 3.78
CA ARG A 103 14.23 2.78 4.40
C ARG A 103 15.42 2.38 3.53
N PRO A 104 16.66 2.30 4.05
CA PRO A 104 17.75 1.65 3.35
C PRO A 104 17.41 0.18 3.09
N ALA A 105 17.70 -0.32 1.89
CA ALA A 105 17.43 -1.70 1.50
C ALA A 105 18.44 -2.20 0.47
N GLU A 106 18.35 -3.48 0.12
CA GLU A 106 19.20 -4.08 -0.93
C GLU A 106 18.71 -3.75 -2.35
N ARG A 107 17.46 -3.27 -2.49
CA ARG A 107 16.82 -2.99 -3.77
C ARG A 107 15.96 -1.75 -3.66
N GLU A 108 15.89 -1.01 -4.76
CA GLU A 108 15.01 0.14 -4.89
C GLU A 108 13.57 -0.30 -5.11
N ARG A 109 12.66 0.05 -4.19
CA ARG A 109 11.25 -0.35 -4.25
C ARG A 109 10.34 0.63 -3.55
N ILE A 110 9.07 0.57 -3.92
CA ILE A 110 7.97 1.04 -3.08
C ILE A 110 7.28 -0.18 -2.48
N VAL A 111 7.15 -0.21 -1.15
CA VAL A 111 6.39 -1.23 -0.42
C VAL A 111 5.19 -0.54 0.23
N ILE A 112 3.99 -1.04 -0.04
CA ILE A 112 2.74 -0.56 0.54
C ILE A 112 2.09 -1.70 1.28
N VAL A 113 1.75 -1.45 2.54
CA VAL A 113 1.04 -2.42 3.37
C VAL A 113 -0.26 -1.80 3.83
N VAL A 114 -1.38 -2.46 3.56
CA VAL A 114 -2.72 -2.03 3.97
C VAL A 114 -3.29 -3.07 4.93
N ARG A 115 -3.73 -2.60 6.10
CA ARG A 115 -4.39 -3.43 7.12
C ARG A 115 -5.70 -2.81 7.53
N LYS A 116 -6.76 -3.61 7.63
CA LYS A 116 -8.00 -3.17 8.27
C LYS A 116 -7.77 -3.07 9.78
N LEU A 117 -8.17 -1.97 10.38
CA LEU A 117 -8.12 -1.77 11.83
C LEU A 117 -9.37 -2.37 12.46
N GLU A 118 -9.17 -3.16 13.52
CA GLU A 118 -10.29 -3.57 14.38
C GLU A 118 -10.76 -2.35 15.18
N THR A 119 -12.06 -2.05 15.10
CA THR A 119 -12.68 -0.97 15.87
C THR A 119 -12.51 -1.25 17.37
N ARG A 120 -11.70 -0.44 18.06
CA ARG A 120 -11.41 -0.61 19.49
C ARG A 120 -12.53 -0.13 20.43
N PHE A 121 -13.58 0.52 19.93
CA PHE A 121 -14.58 1.21 20.76
C PHE A 121 -15.80 0.38 21.20
N LEU A 122 -15.87 -0.92 20.93
CA LEU A 122 -17.04 -1.75 21.32
C LEU A 122 -16.78 -2.79 22.42
N ARG A 123 -15.59 -2.85 23.02
CA ARG A 123 -15.31 -3.81 24.12
C ARG A 123 -15.42 -3.23 25.54
N SER A 124 -15.55 -1.92 25.72
CA SER A 124 -15.56 -1.32 27.08
C SER A 124 -16.95 -1.13 27.70
N THR A 125 -18.04 -1.59 27.06
CA THR A 125 -19.42 -1.33 27.56
C THR A 125 -20.18 -2.59 27.94
N LEU A 126 -19.52 -3.75 28.04
CA LEU A 126 -20.16 -5.01 28.44
C LEU A 126 -19.52 -5.71 29.66
N GLU A 127 -18.59 -5.04 30.35
CA GLU A 127 -18.01 -5.53 31.62
C GLU A 127 -18.21 -4.51 32.76
N GLY A 128 -19.43 -4.01 32.91
CA GLY A 128 -19.86 -3.16 34.03
C GLY A 128 -21.10 -3.73 34.71
#